data_AF-A0AAE0FDW9-F1
#
_entry.id   AF-A0AAE0FDW9-F1
#
_cell.length_a   1.000
_cell.length_b   1.000
_cell.length_c   1.000
_cell.angle_alpha   90.00
_cell.angle_beta   90.00
_cell.angle_gamma   90.00
#
_symmetry.space_group_name_H-M   'P 1'
#
loop_
_entity.id
_entity.type
_entity.pdbx_description
1 polymer ?
#
loop_
_entity_poly.entity_id
_entity_poly.type
_entity_poly.pdbx_seq_one_letter_code
_entity_poly.pdbx_strand_id
1 'polypeptide(L)'
;VLVPPGTLMELYTMNKIVPPLAPLPTCHTLEVEDPGDLGTSAFGALADVPLEFQLEYKRVSKVHAKIRRTRIMPSMESADEEPWVLGSSVWKRRNTDSDSEAFFDTPQVVKAVRTRDFSRLFKKSVFTRFMVEQQNELSRNLYPDEDMFFGSLQEVLSNSYLHIHHIFMIYAARDKEHPFNLNWEGFKVVCTDCGVLDEGTAVDAESLENVFRLTNIEEFDEEIDEKMREQQDKLNDDDKFTLSEFIEALCRVAIELYAKSMHSKRICDAIRKFLEEDFYQLHNKVPDYFEDRNVFRQKRMYNSEVDGILRQNFSLLQALFDLYKLHNHPPKSRTRPKYLQIAGWMQLLTDVDMIDSKVTPEIARTVFKSSQMLVINESDIPRTNGLMMPDFLEAISLLADILYFPAFEELAKLKYVNFFSWYQECLENPLIPPHHLAWKTKKRPAVEKNRRPLVQQLDGFLEILFQSIWFRYEHKTGVYTNAALEDVIKARIDVIEKQIRKNQQSSVTTRIAG
;
A
#
# COMPACT_ATOMS: atom_id res chain seq x y z
N VAL A 1 53.66 -32.08 3.78
CA VAL A 1 54.04 -30.91 2.96
C VAL A 1 52.95 -29.87 3.13
N LEU A 2 53.26 -28.76 3.79
CA LEU A 2 52.34 -27.64 4.00
C LEU A 2 52.34 -26.76 2.75
N VAL A 3 51.15 -26.44 2.21
CA VAL A 3 50.96 -25.45 1.14
C VAL A 3 50.36 -24.18 1.77
N PRO A 4 50.81 -22.95 1.40
CA PRO A 4 50.34 -21.72 2.03
C PRO A 4 48.91 -21.35 1.59
N PRO A 5 48.17 -20.58 2.39
CA PRO A 5 46.82 -20.14 2.06
C PRO A 5 46.91 -18.96 1.09
N GLY A 6 46.60 -19.18 -0.19
CA GLY A 6 46.61 -18.10 -1.18
C GLY A 6 46.19 -18.43 -2.61
N THR A 7 45.89 -19.68 -2.99
CA THR A 7 45.79 -20.04 -4.42
C THR A 7 44.50 -20.76 -4.83
N LEU A 8 43.36 -20.46 -4.20
CA LEU A 8 42.05 -21.02 -4.59
C LEU A 8 40.92 -19.99 -4.69
N MET A 9 41.24 -18.69 -4.71
CA MET A 9 40.25 -17.60 -4.66
C MET A 9 39.94 -16.94 -6.02
N GLU A 10 40.29 -17.56 -7.15
CA GLU A 10 40.07 -16.96 -8.48
C GLU A 10 39.25 -17.79 -9.49
N LEU A 11 38.60 -18.88 -9.07
CA LEU A 11 37.77 -19.71 -10.00
C LEU A 11 36.28 -19.82 -9.65
N TYR A 12 35.76 -19.05 -8.70
CA TYR A 12 34.33 -19.06 -8.35
C TYR A 12 33.68 -17.67 -8.50
N THR A 13 33.62 -17.19 -9.73
CA THR A 13 32.75 -16.07 -10.13
C THR A 13 31.96 -16.42 -11.37
N MET A 14 31.05 -17.39 -11.26
CA MET A 14 29.82 -17.43 -12.09
C MET A 14 28.68 -18.03 -11.29
N ASN A 15 27.74 -17.17 -10.89
CA ASN A 15 26.46 -17.52 -10.28
C ASN A 15 25.59 -18.26 -11.30
N LYS A 16 25.74 -19.59 -11.41
CA LYS A 16 24.65 -20.45 -11.88
C LYS A 16 23.83 -20.84 -10.67
N ILE A 17 22.51 -20.64 -10.75
CA ILE A 17 21.56 -21.15 -9.77
C ILE A 17 21.65 -22.68 -9.84
N VAL A 18 22.32 -23.30 -8.87
CA VAL A 18 22.26 -24.75 -8.68
C VAL A 18 20.90 -25.03 -8.05
N PRO A 19 20.02 -25.81 -8.69
CA PRO A 19 18.77 -26.21 -8.05
C PRO A 19 19.11 -26.92 -6.72
N PRO A 20 18.36 -26.69 -5.64
CA PRO A 20 18.59 -27.45 -4.41
C PRO A 20 18.46 -28.92 -4.75
N LEU A 21 19.56 -29.67 -4.61
CA LEU A 21 19.54 -31.11 -4.74
C LEU A 21 18.52 -31.65 -3.75
N ALA A 22 17.64 -32.54 -4.21
CA ALA A 22 16.69 -33.21 -3.33
C ALA A 22 17.46 -33.81 -2.14
N PRO A 23 16.94 -33.70 -0.90
CA PRO A 23 17.62 -34.27 0.25
C PRO A 23 17.84 -35.75 -0.02
N LEU A 24 19.11 -36.17 0.00
CA LEU A 24 19.45 -37.57 -0.15
C LEU A 24 18.84 -38.34 1.02
N PRO A 25 18.26 -39.52 0.78
CA PRO A 25 17.70 -40.32 1.86
C PRO A 25 18.82 -40.68 2.86
N THR A 26 18.47 -40.76 4.15
CA THR A 26 19.43 -41.05 5.23
C THR A 26 20.07 -42.43 5.13
N CYS A 27 19.48 -43.31 4.31
CA CYS A 27 20.05 -44.57 3.88
C CYS A 27 19.59 -44.85 2.45
N HIS A 28 20.47 -45.46 1.65
CA HIS A 28 20.10 -46.07 0.37
C HIS A 28 20.47 -47.55 0.45
N THR A 29 19.66 -48.40 -0.16
CA THR A 29 19.92 -49.84 -0.30
C THR A 29 20.18 -50.10 -1.76
N LEU A 30 21.34 -50.68 -2.08
CA LEU A 30 21.66 -51.17 -3.41
C LEU A 30 21.28 -52.65 -3.45
N GLU A 31 20.51 -53.07 -4.44
CA GLU A 31 20.27 -54.49 -4.67
C GLU A 31 21.57 -55.08 -5.24
N VAL A 32 22.19 -55.98 -4.48
CA VAL A 32 23.39 -56.72 -4.86
C VAL A 32 23.03 -58.20 -4.99
N GLU A 33 23.67 -58.90 -5.93
CA GLU A 33 23.33 -60.30 -6.20
C GLU A 33 23.70 -61.22 -5.04
N ASP A 34 24.79 -60.91 -4.32
CA ASP A 34 25.21 -61.65 -3.13
C ASP A 34 25.60 -60.70 -1.97
N PRO A 35 24.72 -60.49 -0.97
CA PRO A 35 24.98 -59.58 0.15
C PRO A 35 26.11 -60.01 1.10
N GLY A 36 26.56 -61.28 1.02
CA GLY A 36 27.60 -61.83 1.88
C GLY A 36 29.02 -61.69 1.34
N ASP A 37 29.16 -61.32 0.06
CA ASP A 37 30.44 -61.14 -0.61
C ASP A 37 30.76 -59.64 -0.76
N LEU A 38 31.98 -59.23 -0.39
CA LEU A 38 32.47 -57.85 -0.54
C LEU A 38 33.35 -57.68 -1.79
N GLY A 39 33.51 -58.73 -2.59
CA GLY A 39 34.20 -58.70 -3.88
C GLY A 39 33.41 -57.92 -4.94
N THR A 40 34.12 -57.39 -5.95
CA THR A 40 33.50 -56.62 -7.06
C THR A 40 32.47 -57.43 -7.86
N SER A 41 32.53 -58.76 -7.80
CA SER A 41 31.53 -59.67 -8.37
C SER A 41 30.18 -59.64 -7.67
N ALA A 42 30.13 -59.27 -6.39
CA ALA A 42 28.90 -59.25 -5.60
C ALA A 42 27.92 -58.15 -6.04
N PHE A 43 28.44 -57.10 -6.66
CA PHE A 43 27.67 -55.91 -7.04
C PHE A 43 26.92 -56.04 -8.38
N GLY A 44 26.86 -57.26 -8.96
CA GLY A 44 26.14 -57.51 -10.21
C GLY A 44 26.61 -56.61 -11.36
N ALA A 45 25.85 -56.57 -12.46
CA ALA A 45 26.18 -55.85 -13.68
C ALA A 45 26.15 -54.30 -13.56
N LEU A 46 26.81 -53.70 -12.57
CA LEU A 46 27.32 -52.32 -12.60
C LEU A 46 28.48 -52.19 -13.61
N ALA A 47 28.39 -52.89 -14.74
CA ALA A 47 29.24 -52.64 -15.89
C ALA A 47 28.90 -51.23 -16.41
N ASP A 48 29.92 -50.49 -16.81
CA ASP A 48 29.81 -49.23 -17.55
C ASP A 48 28.92 -49.46 -18.79
N VAL A 49 27.61 -49.31 -18.64
CA VAL A 49 26.71 -49.16 -19.78
C VAL A 49 26.90 -47.70 -20.19
N PRO A 50 27.51 -47.41 -21.34
CA PRO A 50 27.53 -46.04 -21.83
C PRO A 50 26.08 -45.57 -21.94
N LEU A 51 25.74 -44.53 -21.18
CA LEU A 51 24.44 -43.88 -21.23
C LEU A 51 24.26 -43.27 -22.62
N GLU A 52 23.71 -44.03 -23.56
CA GLU A 52 23.23 -43.51 -24.84
C GLU A 52 21.88 -42.82 -24.62
N PHE A 53 21.92 -41.49 -24.56
CA PHE A 53 20.71 -40.67 -24.58
C PHE A 53 20.12 -40.67 -25.99
N GLN A 54 19.11 -41.50 -26.24
CA GLN A 54 18.28 -41.38 -27.44
C GLN A 54 17.23 -40.28 -27.24
N LEU A 55 17.48 -39.12 -27.84
CA LEU A 55 16.50 -38.03 -27.96
C LEU A 55 15.51 -38.36 -29.09
N GLU A 56 14.36 -38.93 -28.73
CA GLU A 56 13.27 -39.15 -29.69
C GLU A 56 12.42 -37.87 -29.84
N TYR A 57 12.70 -37.09 -30.88
CA TYR A 57 11.90 -35.92 -31.23
C TYR A 57 10.61 -36.33 -31.94
N LYS A 58 9.54 -36.56 -31.19
CA LYS A 58 8.19 -36.65 -31.79
C LYS A 58 7.71 -35.25 -32.17
N ARG A 59 7.69 -34.97 -33.47
CA ARG A 59 7.06 -33.77 -34.03
C ARG A 59 5.57 -33.83 -33.70
N VAL A 60 5.13 -32.99 -32.75
CA VAL A 60 3.71 -32.78 -32.46
C VAL A 60 3.08 -32.11 -33.67
N SER A 61 2.45 -32.89 -34.55
CA SER A 61 1.64 -32.40 -35.64
C SER A 61 0.37 -31.75 -35.06
N LYS A 62 0.24 -30.45 -35.30
CA LYS A 62 -0.95 -29.59 -35.14
C LYS A 62 -2.10 -30.25 -34.38
N VAL A 63 -2.09 -30.10 -33.06
CA VAL A 63 -3.32 -30.18 -32.29
C VAL A 63 -4.18 -29.03 -32.79
N HIS A 64 -5.26 -29.35 -33.50
CA HIS A 64 -6.37 -28.41 -33.70
C HIS A 64 -7.01 -28.20 -32.34
N ALA A 65 -6.36 -27.38 -31.52
CA ALA A 65 -6.95 -26.87 -30.31
C ALA A 65 -8.04 -25.92 -30.76
N LYS A 66 -9.26 -26.45 -30.85
CA LYS A 66 -10.50 -25.68 -30.95
C LYS A 66 -10.65 -24.95 -29.61
N ILE A 67 -9.85 -23.91 -29.40
CA ILE A 67 -9.92 -23.07 -28.22
C ILE A 67 -11.15 -22.21 -28.41
N ARG A 68 -12.27 -22.72 -27.89
CA ARG A 68 -13.44 -21.93 -27.57
C ARG A 68 -12.91 -20.78 -26.71
N ARG A 69 -13.09 -19.53 -27.17
CA ARG A 69 -12.87 -18.34 -26.36
C ARG A 69 -13.86 -18.41 -25.19
N THR A 70 -13.50 -19.11 -24.12
CA THR A 70 -14.07 -18.82 -22.82
C THR A 70 -13.41 -17.53 -22.39
N ARG A 71 -14.13 -16.43 -22.65
CA ARG A 71 -14.19 -15.33 -21.69
C ARG A 71 -14.29 -16.04 -20.33
N ILE A 72 -13.32 -15.87 -19.45
CA ILE A 72 -13.58 -16.14 -18.03
C ILE A 72 -14.50 -14.99 -17.61
N MET A 73 -15.76 -15.05 -18.06
CA MET A 73 -16.81 -14.86 -17.09
C MET A 73 -16.67 -16.08 -16.20
N PRO A 74 -16.68 -15.95 -14.86
CA PRO A 74 -16.76 -17.12 -14.02
C PRO A 74 -17.91 -17.97 -14.58
N SER A 75 -17.58 -19.16 -15.08
CA SER A 75 -18.62 -20.07 -15.56
C SER A 75 -19.45 -20.36 -14.33
N MET A 76 -20.72 -19.93 -14.31
CA MET A 76 -21.68 -20.36 -13.28
C MET A 76 -21.98 -21.88 -13.35
N GLU A 77 -21.15 -22.67 -14.02
CA GLU A 77 -21.39 -24.08 -14.34
C GLU A 77 -20.12 -24.92 -14.11
N SER A 78 -19.62 -24.92 -12.88
CA SER A 78 -19.04 -26.11 -12.26
C SER A 78 -19.53 -26.14 -10.82
N ALA A 79 -20.48 -27.03 -10.53
CA ALA A 79 -21.20 -27.11 -9.25
C ALA A 79 -20.32 -27.48 -8.03
N ASP A 80 -18.99 -27.58 -8.21
CA ASP A 80 -18.04 -28.04 -7.20
C ASP A 80 -16.89 -27.04 -6.89
N GLU A 81 -16.91 -25.82 -7.42
CA GLU A 81 -15.93 -24.80 -6.98
C GLU A 81 -16.35 -24.25 -5.61
N GLU A 82 -15.52 -24.51 -4.59
CA GLU A 82 -15.72 -23.98 -3.24
C GLU A 82 -15.95 -22.46 -3.28
N PRO A 83 -16.87 -21.92 -2.47
CA PRO A 83 -17.14 -20.50 -2.45
C PRO A 83 -15.85 -19.73 -2.13
N TRP A 84 -15.60 -18.65 -2.86
CA TRP A 84 -14.42 -17.81 -2.62
C TRP A 84 -14.43 -17.28 -1.19
N VAL A 85 -13.31 -17.45 -0.48
CA VAL A 85 -13.12 -16.97 0.89
C VAL A 85 -11.80 -16.23 1.03
N LEU A 86 -11.79 -15.20 1.87
CA LEU A 86 -10.59 -14.37 2.09
C LEU A 86 -9.39 -15.17 2.60
N GLY A 87 -9.61 -16.22 3.40
CA GLY A 87 -8.55 -17.07 3.93
C GLY A 87 -7.71 -17.80 2.88
N SER A 88 -8.26 -18.04 1.68
CA SER A 88 -7.54 -18.68 0.56
C SER A 88 -7.06 -17.67 -0.50
N SER A 89 -7.36 -16.39 -0.33
CA SER A 89 -7.05 -15.28 -1.27
C SER A 89 -5.60 -14.78 -1.17
N VAL A 90 -5.20 -13.88 -2.09
CA VAL A 90 -3.93 -13.14 -2.00
C VAL A 90 -3.81 -12.31 -0.72
N TRP A 91 -4.94 -12.00 -0.08
CA TRP A 91 -5.02 -11.21 1.15
C TRP A 91 -4.78 -12.03 2.42
N LYS A 92 -4.68 -13.37 2.33
CA LYS A 92 -4.62 -14.30 3.49
C LYS A 92 -3.63 -13.89 4.59
N ARG A 93 -2.49 -13.31 4.18
CA ARG A 93 -1.42 -12.89 5.08
C ARG A 93 -1.79 -11.73 5.99
N ARG A 94 -2.77 -10.90 5.61
CA ARG A 94 -3.20 -9.77 6.43
C ARG A 94 -3.73 -10.20 7.79
N ASN A 95 -4.34 -11.38 7.86
CA ASN A 95 -4.83 -11.98 9.11
C ASN A 95 -3.71 -12.29 10.12
N THR A 96 -2.47 -12.43 9.66
CA THR A 96 -1.31 -12.73 10.52
C THR A 96 -0.33 -11.57 10.64
N ASP A 97 -0.31 -10.68 9.65
CA ASP A 97 0.67 -9.60 9.57
C ASP A 97 0.15 -8.26 10.16
N SER A 98 -1.17 -8.07 10.28
CA SER A 98 -1.78 -6.86 10.85
C SER A 98 -2.03 -6.96 12.35
N ASP A 99 -2.03 -5.83 13.07
CA ASP A 99 -2.35 -5.78 14.51
C ASP A 99 -3.81 -6.11 14.83
N SER A 100 -4.66 -6.01 13.82
CA SER A 100 -6.06 -6.44 13.94
C SER A 100 -6.21 -7.95 13.97
N GLU A 101 -5.18 -8.70 13.53
CA GLU A 101 -5.25 -10.13 13.26
C GLU A 101 -6.51 -10.50 12.44
N ALA A 102 -6.82 -9.64 11.45
CA ALA A 102 -8.03 -9.69 10.67
C ALA A 102 -7.80 -9.04 9.29
N PHE A 103 -8.75 -9.20 8.37
CA PHE A 103 -8.72 -8.54 7.06
C PHE A 103 -9.11 -7.06 7.11
N PHE A 104 -9.73 -6.62 8.21
CA PHE A 104 -10.26 -5.28 8.41
C PHE A 104 -9.74 -4.70 9.74
N ASP A 105 -9.72 -3.39 9.84
CA ASP A 105 -9.47 -2.72 11.12
C ASP A 105 -10.63 -3.04 12.07
N THR A 106 -10.36 -3.79 13.15
CA THR A 106 -11.38 -4.26 14.10
C THR A 106 -11.68 -3.20 15.17
N PRO A 107 -12.87 -3.22 15.80
CA PRO A 107 -13.15 -2.34 16.94
C PRO A 107 -12.13 -2.46 18.07
N GLN A 108 -11.52 -3.64 18.24
CA GLN A 108 -10.46 -3.90 19.20
C GLN A 108 -9.18 -3.14 18.87
N VAL A 109 -8.70 -3.21 17.61
CA VAL A 109 -7.51 -2.44 17.19
C VAL A 109 -7.77 -0.94 17.33
N VAL A 110 -8.95 -0.48 16.90
CA VAL A 110 -9.33 0.94 16.96
C VAL A 110 -9.31 1.43 18.41
N LYS A 111 -9.88 0.65 19.34
CA LYS A 111 -9.84 0.94 20.76
C LYS A 111 -8.40 0.99 21.28
N ALA A 112 -7.55 0.04 20.90
CA ALA A 112 -6.17 -0.02 21.36
C ALA A 112 -5.32 1.18 20.90
N VAL A 113 -5.38 1.52 19.61
CA VAL A 113 -4.67 2.69 19.05
C VAL A 113 -5.14 3.96 19.75
N ARG A 114 -6.47 4.15 19.83
CA ARG A 114 -7.08 5.30 20.50
C ARG A 114 -6.66 5.41 21.97
N THR A 115 -6.69 4.32 22.72
CA THR A 115 -6.27 4.30 24.13
C THR A 115 -4.82 4.72 24.27
N ARG A 116 -3.94 4.28 23.36
CA ARG A 116 -2.52 4.66 23.39
C ARG A 116 -2.34 6.15 23.08
N ASP A 117 -3.03 6.68 22.06
CA ASP A 117 -2.92 8.11 21.71
C ASP A 117 -3.44 9.01 22.82
N PHE A 118 -4.56 8.63 23.43
CA PHE A 118 -5.10 9.34 24.60
C PHE A 118 -4.19 9.21 25.81
N SER A 119 -3.55 8.05 26.03
CA SER A 119 -2.55 7.91 27.08
C SER A 119 -1.37 8.88 26.87
N ARG A 120 -0.93 9.11 25.63
CA ARG A 120 0.12 10.09 25.33
C ARG A 120 -0.36 11.52 25.56
N LEU A 121 -1.55 11.84 25.04
CA LEU A 121 -2.19 13.14 25.19
C LEU A 121 -2.36 13.53 26.67
N PHE A 122 -2.92 12.64 27.48
CA PHE A 122 -3.20 12.91 28.89
C PHE A 122 -1.99 12.77 29.81
N LYS A 123 -0.89 12.15 29.35
CA LYS A 123 0.38 12.16 30.09
C LYS A 123 1.04 13.54 30.08
N LYS A 124 0.71 14.38 29.09
CA LYS A 124 1.26 15.73 28.94
C LYS A 124 0.66 16.68 29.99
N SER A 125 1.48 17.13 30.92
CA SER A 125 1.10 17.92 32.09
C SER A 125 0.66 19.36 31.72
N VAL A 126 1.29 19.97 30.72
CA VAL A 126 0.94 21.29 30.18
C VAL A 126 -0.41 21.24 29.50
N PHE A 127 -0.72 20.16 28.78
CA PHE A 127 -2.05 19.98 28.18
C PHE A 127 -3.12 19.78 29.25
N THR A 128 -2.93 18.81 30.16
CA THR A 128 -3.91 18.53 31.22
C THR A 128 -4.15 19.73 32.11
N ARG A 129 -3.09 20.43 32.54
CA ARG A 129 -3.21 21.69 33.32
C ARG A 129 -3.98 22.76 32.55
N PHE A 130 -3.67 22.98 31.28
CA PHE A 130 -4.41 23.92 30.44
C PHE A 130 -5.91 23.57 30.39
N MET A 131 -6.26 22.29 30.20
CA MET A 131 -7.66 21.85 30.16
C MET A 131 -8.38 22.10 31.48
N VAL A 132 -7.74 21.81 32.62
CA VAL A 132 -8.30 22.05 33.96
C VAL A 132 -8.47 23.55 34.23
N GLU A 133 -7.46 24.36 33.90
CA GLU A 133 -7.52 25.82 34.05
C GLU A 133 -8.70 26.42 33.26
N GLN A 134 -8.81 26.07 31.98
CA GLN A 134 -9.91 26.55 31.13
C GLN A 134 -11.27 26.07 31.66
N GLN A 135 -11.36 24.82 32.17
CA GLN A 135 -12.60 24.28 32.72
C GLN A 135 -13.02 25.05 33.98
N ASN A 136 -12.06 25.40 34.84
CA ASN A 136 -12.28 26.18 36.05
C ASN A 136 -12.65 27.63 35.78
N GLU A 137 -12.17 28.21 34.69
CA GLU A 137 -12.55 29.56 34.25
C GLU A 137 -14.01 29.62 33.78
N LEU A 138 -14.45 28.63 33.00
CA LEU A 138 -15.77 28.63 32.37
C LEU A 138 -16.89 28.07 33.27
N SER A 139 -16.59 27.02 34.05
CA SER A 139 -17.59 26.25 34.79
C SER A 139 -16.99 25.65 36.06
N ARG A 140 -16.82 26.51 37.09
CA ARG A 140 -16.39 26.08 38.43
C ARG A 140 -17.33 25.00 38.98
N ASN A 141 -16.75 23.90 39.49
CA ASN A 141 -17.44 22.80 40.18
C ASN A 141 -18.45 22.00 39.35
N LEU A 142 -18.33 21.99 38.02
CA LEU A 142 -19.21 21.19 37.17
C LEU A 142 -18.94 19.68 37.29
N TYR A 143 -17.67 19.32 37.43
CA TYR A 143 -17.23 17.95 37.63
C TYR A 143 -16.82 17.76 39.10
N PRO A 144 -17.21 16.62 39.73
CA PRO A 144 -16.81 16.29 41.10
C PRO A 144 -15.30 16.15 41.28
N ASP A 145 -14.61 15.65 40.24
CA ASP A 145 -13.17 15.47 40.18
C ASP A 145 -12.65 15.60 38.72
N GLU A 146 -11.33 15.64 38.58
CA GLU A 146 -10.65 15.74 37.28
C GLU A 146 -10.85 14.48 36.42
N ASP A 147 -10.93 13.29 37.04
CA ASP A 147 -11.09 12.02 36.34
C ASP A 147 -12.42 11.96 35.57
N MET A 148 -13.51 12.45 36.16
CA MET A 148 -14.81 12.56 35.49
C MET A 148 -14.77 13.54 34.31
N PHE A 149 -14.03 14.64 34.44
CA PHE A 149 -13.84 15.59 33.35
C PHE A 149 -13.06 14.96 32.20
N PHE A 150 -11.92 14.34 32.47
CA PHE A 150 -11.10 13.67 31.45
C PHE A 150 -11.83 12.47 30.83
N GLY A 151 -12.64 11.74 31.60
CA GLY A 151 -13.53 10.70 31.07
C GLY A 151 -14.56 11.25 30.07
N SER A 152 -15.16 12.39 30.38
CA SER A 152 -16.11 13.08 29.48
C SER A 152 -15.43 13.62 28.22
N LEU A 153 -14.23 14.20 28.37
CA LEU A 153 -13.40 14.64 27.24
C LEU A 153 -13.01 13.46 26.34
N GLN A 154 -12.58 12.35 26.95
CA GLN A 154 -12.23 11.13 26.23
C GLN A 154 -13.42 10.56 25.45
N GLU A 155 -14.64 10.62 25.98
CA GLU A 155 -15.85 10.22 25.28
C GLU A 155 -16.11 11.08 24.04
N VAL A 156 -16.04 12.41 24.18
CA VAL A 156 -16.21 13.35 23.05
C VAL A 156 -15.18 13.08 21.95
N LEU A 157 -13.90 12.96 22.31
CA LEU A 157 -12.84 12.66 21.35
C LEU A 157 -13.00 11.28 20.72
N SER A 158 -13.50 10.31 21.48
CA SER A 158 -13.72 8.93 21.01
C SER A 158 -14.72 8.83 19.89
N ASN A 159 -15.76 9.67 19.89
CA ASN A 159 -16.83 9.66 18.89
C ASN A 159 -16.33 10.12 17.51
N SER A 160 -15.35 11.02 17.48
CA SER A 160 -14.78 11.58 16.25
C SER A 160 -13.40 11.02 15.90
N TYR A 161 -12.87 10.07 16.68
CA TYR A 161 -11.47 9.62 16.58
C TYR A 161 -11.09 9.10 15.19
N LEU A 162 -11.92 8.25 14.57
CA LEU A 162 -11.61 7.71 13.24
C LEU A 162 -11.62 8.80 12.16
N HIS A 163 -12.51 9.79 12.29
CA HIS A 163 -12.55 10.94 11.39
C HIS A 163 -11.30 11.81 11.57
N ILE A 164 -10.90 12.11 12.81
CA ILE A 164 -9.65 12.84 13.11
C ILE A 164 -8.44 12.11 12.53
N HIS A 165 -8.33 10.81 12.77
CA HIS A 165 -7.24 9.99 12.24
C HIS A 165 -7.21 10.01 10.70
N HIS A 166 -8.38 9.91 10.06
CA HIS A 166 -8.48 9.92 8.61
C HIS A 166 -8.04 11.26 8.00
N ILE A 167 -8.53 12.38 8.56
CA ILE A 167 -8.12 13.74 8.16
C ILE A 167 -6.62 13.95 8.39
N PHE A 168 -6.11 13.60 9.58
CA PHE A 168 -4.69 13.70 9.89
C PHE A 168 -3.84 12.97 8.85
N MET A 169 -4.23 11.74 8.51
CA MET A 169 -3.51 10.92 7.54
C MET A 169 -3.41 11.60 6.17
N ILE A 170 -4.52 12.18 5.68
CA ILE A 170 -4.59 12.86 4.38
C ILE A 170 -3.77 14.15 4.37
N TYR A 171 -3.93 15.00 5.38
CA TYR A 171 -3.25 16.29 5.40
C TYR A 171 -1.76 16.15 5.69
N ALA A 172 -1.34 15.19 6.52
CA ALA A 172 0.08 14.90 6.72
C ALA A 172 0.75 14.36 5.45
N ALA A 173 0.03 13.64 4.58
CA ALA A 173 0.58 13.15 3.31
C ALA A 173 0.98 14.27 2.31
N ARG A 174 0.56 15.51 2.56
CA ARG A 174 0.95 16.67 1.74
C ARG A 174 2.43 16.97 1.87
N ASP A 175 3.00 16.79 3.06
CA ASP A 175 4.43 16.95 3.29
C ASP A 175 5.22 15.92 2.46
N LYS A 176 6.27 16.41 1.78
CA LYS A 176 7.15 15.59 0.94
C LYS A 176 8.18 14.84 1.79
N GLU A 177 8.69 15.49 2.82
CA GLU A 177 9.81 15.02 3.64
C GLU A 177 9.30 14.17 4.81
N HIS A 178 8.22 14.62 5.45
CA HIS A 178 7.66 13.97 6.65
C HIS A 178 6.18 13.62 6.49
N PRO A 179 5.83 12.71 5.56
CA PRO A 179 4.43 12.43 5.21
C PRO A 179 3.61 11.75 6.31
N PHE A 180 4.22 11.41 7.44
CA PHE A 180 3.58 10.76 8.60
C PHE A 180 3.27 11.74 9.74
N ASN A 181 3.84 12.94 9.73
CA ASN A 181 3.61 13.99 10.71
C ASN A 181 2.98 15.21 10.02
N LEU A 182 2.22 16.00 10.77
CA LEU A 182 1.55 17.20 10.23
C LEU A 182 2.37 18.44 10.60
N ASN A 183 3.04 19.03 9.61
CA ASN A 183 3.76 20.29 9.78
C ASN A 183 2.81 21.50 9.92
N TRP A 184 3.38 22.67 10.22
CA TRP A 184 2.63 23.92 10.37
C TRP A 184 1.76 24.26 9.17
N GLU A 185 2.31 24.19 7.94
CA GLU A 185 1.56 24.50 6.72
C GLU A 185 0.37 23.56 6.53
N GLY A 186 0.55 22.27 6.79
CA GLY A 186 -0.52 21.28 6.76
C GLY A 186 -1.61 21.58 7.79
N PHE A 187 -1.22 21.89 9.03
CA PHE A 187 -2.16 22.26 10.10
C PHE A 187 -2.93 23.55 9.79
N LYS A 188 -2.26 24.56 9.25
CA LYS A 188 -2.90 25.80 8.80
C LYS A 188 -3.94 25.53 7.72
N VAL A 189 -3.63 24.69 6.74
CA VAL A 189 -4.60 24.33 5.69
C VAL A 189 -5.78 23.54 6.26
N VAL A 190 -5.59 22.65 7.25
CA VAL A 190 -6.71 22.00 7.96
C VAL A 190 -7.63 23.05 8.57
N CYS A 191 -7.08 24.03 9.30
CA CYS A 191 -7.86 25.07 9.97
C CYS A 191 -8.58 25.98 8.96
N THR A 192 -7.91 26.39 7.89
CA THR A 192 -8.54 27.11 6.77
C THR A 192 -9.67 26.29 6.15
N ASP A 193 -9.45 25.00 5.93
CA ASP A 193 -10.46 24.15 5.30
C ASP A 193 -11.69 23.89 6.18
N CYS A 194 -11.53 23.92 7.51
CA CYS A 194 -12.61 23.85 8.49
C CYS A 194 -13.37 25.18 8.67
N GLY A 195 -12.91 26.28 8.06
CA GLY A 195 -13.48 27.61 8.28
C GLY A 195 -13.08 28.25 9.63
N VAL A 196 -12.05 27.73 10.32
CA VAL A 196 -11.54 28.29 11.58
C VAL A 196 -10.97 29.70 11.40
N LEU A 197 -10.44 29.97 10.19
CA LEU A 197 -9.84 31.26 9.83
C LEU A 197 -10.78 32.14 8.99
N ASP A 198 -12.07 31.80 8.92
CA ASP A 198 -13.05 32.59 8.17
C ASP A 198 -13.31 33.95 8.85
N GLU A 199 -13.71 34.94 8.06
CA GLU A 199 -14.00 36.28 8.56
C GLU A 199 -15.10 36.24 9.66
N GLY A 200 -14.81 36.83 10.82
CA GLY A 200 -15.74 36.89 11.95
C GLY A 200 -15.56 35.78 12.99
N THR A 201 -14.63 34.85 12.77
CA THR A 201 -14.16 33.95 13.83
C THR A 201 -13.28 34.69 14.83
N ALA A 202 -13.24 34.21 16.08
CA ALA A 202 -12.39 34.79 17.13
C ALA A 202 -10.90 34.38 17.01
N VAL A 203 -10.57 33.53 16.04
CA VAL A 203 -9.26 32.90 15.89
C VAL A 203 -8.56 33.48 14.66
N ASP A 204 -7.42 34.11 14.89
CA ASP A 204 -6.55 34.60 13.81
C ASP A 204 -5.34 33.68 13.58
N ALA A 205 -4.55 33.99 12.55
CA ALA A 205 -3.38 33.19 12.19
C ALA A 205 -2.32 33.17 13.30
N GLU A 206 -2.16 34.26 14.05
CA GLU A 206 -1.23 34.36 15.18
C GLU A 206 -1.66 33.46 16.34
N SER A 207 -2.96 33.44 16.64
CA SER A 207 -3.54 32.53 17.64
C SER A 207 -3.32 31.07 17.26
N LEU A 208 -3.49 30.70 15.98
CA LEU A 208 -3.20 29.34 15.52
C LEU A 208 -1.72 28.99 15.59
N GLU A 209 -0.83 29.91 15.25
CA GLU A 209 0.62 29.69 15.36
C GLU A 209 1.01 29.48 16.82
N ASN A 210 0.41 30.24 17.73
CA ASN A 210 0.58 30.03 19.16
C ASN A 210 0.05 28.66 19.61
N VAL A 211 -1.12 28.22 19.13
CA VAL A 211 -1.61 26.85 19.39
C VAL A 211 -0.63 25.81 18.89
N PHE A 212 -0.07 26.00 17.68
CA PHE A 212 0.91 25.09 17.10
C PHE A 212 2.16 24.97 17.97
N ARG A 213 2.76 26.11 18.31
CA ARG A 213 3.93 26.21 19.17
C ARG A 213 3.70 25.61 20.56
N LEU A 214 2.58 25.90 21.20
CA LEU A 214 2.26 25.37 22.53
C LEU A 214 2.06 23.85 22.52
N THR A 215 1.53 23.33 21.42
CA THR A 215 1.29 21.90 21.25
C THR A 215 2.58 21.14 20.96
N ASN A 216 3.57 21.74 20.30
CA ASN A 216 4.91 21.14 20.10
C ASN A 216 5.86 21.30 21.28
N ILE A 217 5.43 21.87 22.42
CA ILE A 217 6.28 21.90 23.61
C ILE A 217 6.49 20.46 24.09
N GLU A 218 7.73 19.99 23.96
CA GLU A 218 8.16 18.72 24.52
C GLU A 218 8.28 18.81 26.03
N GLU A 219 7.62 17.88 26.72
CA GLU A 219 7.79 17.71 28.15
C GLU A 219 8.83 16.63 28.40
N PHE A 220 9.99 17.06 28.90
CA PHE A 220 11.03 16.15 29.36
C PHE A 220 10.54 15.43 30.60
N ASP A 221 10.14 14.18 30.42
CA ASP A 221 9.92 13.26 31.52
C ASP A 221 11.29 12.67 31.90
N GLU A 222 11.89 13.22 32.98
CA GLU A 222 13.23 12.85 33.45
C GLU A 222 13.38 11.35 33.75
N GLU A 223 12.26 10.65 33.98
CA GLU A 223 12.17 9.21 34.25
C GLU A 223 12.22 8.32 33.00
N ILE A 224 12.14 8.88 31.78
CA ILE A 224 12.18 8.06 30.56
C ILE A 224 13.62 7.63 30.26
N ASP A 225 13.85 6.33 30.09
CA ASP A 225 15.16 5.80 29.69
C ASP A 225 15.70 6.50 28.42
N GLU A 226 17.01 6.77 28.37
CA GLU A 226 17.70 7.45 27.25
C GLU A 226 17.38 6.80 25.89
N LYS A 227 17.20 5.47 25.85
CA LYS A 227 16.80 4.73 24.63
C LYS A 227 15.36 4.99 24.18
N MET A 228 14.44 5.20 25.11
CA MET A 228 13.05 5.54 24.79
C MET A 228 12.97 6.98 24.29
N ARG A 229 13.79 7.88 24.85
CA ARG A 229 13.97 9.25 24.35
C ARG A 229 14.47 9.27 22.92
N GLU A 230 15.57 8.59 22.60
CA GLU A 230 16.08 8.49 21.23
C GLU A 230 15.08 7.91 20.21
N GLN A 231 14.09 7.13 20.66
CA GLN A 231 13.01 6.64 19.80
C GLN A 231 11.89 7.66 19.64
N GLN A 232 11.54 8.40 20.70
CA GLN A 232 10.59 9.51 20.63
C GLN A 232 11.11 10.63 19.74
N ASP A 233 12.38 11.03 19.87
CA ASP A 233 13.01 12.08 19.06
C ASP A 233 13.14 11.69 17.57
N LYS A 234 13.01 10.40 17.24
CA LYS A 234 12.97 9.92 15.84
C LYS A 234 11.54 9.89 15.27
N LEU A 235 10.54 9.88 16.14
CA LEU A 235 9.11 9.83 15.80
C LEU A 235 8.48 11.23 15.78
N ASN A 236 8.97 12.08 16.67
CA ASN A 236 8.61 13.48 16.79
C ASN A 236 9.71 14.30 16.14
N ASP A 237 9.32 15.16 15.21
CA ASP A 237 10.21 16.15 14.63
C ASP A 237 9.74 17.46 15.22
N ASP A 238 10.58 18.17 15.98
CA ASP A 238 10.22 19.27 16.90
C ASP A 238 9.28 20.35 16.31
N ASP A 239 9.16 20.43 14.98
CA ASP A 239 8.30 21.36 14.25
C ASP A 239 7.08 20.70 13.57
N LYS A 240 6.64 19.50 14.00
CA LYS A 240 5.55 18.74 13.37
C LYS A 240 4.72 17.94 14.37
N PHE A 241 3.41 17.87 14.16
CA PHE A 241 2.52 17.08 14.99
C PHE A 241 2.53 15.59 14.65
N THR A 242 2.63 14.77 15.69
CA THR A 242 2.07 13.42 15.77
C THR A 242 0.53 13.46 15.83
N LEU A 243 -0.14 12.30 15.72
CA LEU A 243 -1.61 12.25 15.82
C LEU A 243 -2.12 12.72 17.20
N SER A 244 -1.43 12.37 18.28
CA SER A 244 -1.80 12.82 19.63
C SER A 244 -1.70 14.34 19.80
N GLU A 245 -0.65 14.95 19.24
CA GLU A 245 -0.48 16.41 19.25
C GLU A 245 -1.51 17.09 18.36
N PHE A 246 -1.84 16.50 17.21
CA PHE A 246 -2.93 17.02 16.40
C PHE A 246 -4.27 17.01 17.15
N ILE A 247 -4.58 15.96 17.92
CA ILE A 247 -5.78 15.91 18.78
C ILE A 247 -5.73 17.01 19.85
N GLU A 248 -4.58 17.24 20.49
CA GLU A 248 -4.38 18.37 21.42
C GLU A 248 -4.68 19.71 20.74
N ALA A 249 -4.10 19.94 19.56
CA ALA A 249 -4.28 21.18 18.81
C ALA A 249 -5.76 21.43 18.47
N LEU A 250 -6.50 20.39 18.06
CA LEU A 250 -7.95 20.49 17.81
C LEU A 250 -8.73 20.89 19.08
N CYS A 251 -8.36 20.36 20.25
CA CYS A 251 -8.97 20.75 21.52
C CYS A 251 -8.73 22.23 21.83
N ARG A 252 -7.49 22.70 21.64
CA ARG A 252 -7.12 24.10 21.85
C ARG A 252 -7.88 25.03 20.89
N VAL A 253 -7.91 24.70 19.60
CA VAL A 253 -8.67 25.45 18.59
C VAL A 253 -10.16 25.55 18.96
N ALA A 254 -10.79 24.44 19.37
CA ALA A 254 -12.19 24.45 19.77
C ALA A 254 -12.46 25.36 20.99
N ILE A 255 -11.53 25.41 21.96
CA ILE A 255 -11.63 26.28 23.14
C ILE A 255 -11.53 27.75 22.73
N GLU A 256 -10.57 28.11 21.88
CA GLU A 256 -10.44 29.48 21.36
C GLU A 256 -11.71 29.88 20.59
N LEU A 257 -12.22 28.99 19.74
CA LEU A 257 -13.33 29.28 18.85
C LEU A 257 -14.68 29.38 19.56
N TYR A 258 -14.96 28.49 20.52
CA TYR A 258 -16.30 28.34 21.12
C TYR A 258 -16.39 28.62 22.61
N ALA A 259 -15.31 28.42 23.35
CA ALA A 259 -15.36 28.57 24.80
C ALA A 259 -15.06 30.02 25.19
N LYS A 260 -13.98 30.60 24.65
CA LYS A 260 -13.61 32.00 24.92
C LYS A 260 -14.52 33.03 24.25
N SER A 261 -15.11 32.68 23.12
CA SER A 261 -16.16 33.47 22.46
C SER A 261 -17.51 33.45 23.18
N MET A 262 -17.62 32.77 24.34
CA MET A 262 -18.84 32.62 25.14
C MET A 262 -19.98 31.88 24.42
N HIS A 263 -19.67 31.11 23.37
CA HIS A 263 -20.65 30.29 22.65
C HIS A 263 -20.97 28.97 23.35
N SER A 264 -20.08 28.50 24.23
CA SER A 264 -20.26 27.28 25.02
C SER A 264 -19.91 27.50 26.48
N LYS A 265 -20.76 26.98 27.38
CA LYS A 265 -20.54 27.07 28.83
C LYS A 265 -19.62 25.96 29.37
N ARG A 266 -19.37 24.92 28.57
CA ARG A 266 -18.57 23.74 28.94
C ARG A 266 -17.55 23.44 27.85
N ILE A 267 -16.34 23.05 28.24
CA ILE A 267 -15.26 22.72 27.30
C ILE A 267 -15.63 21.50 26.43
N CYS A 268 -16.15 20.44 27.03
CA CYS A 268 -16.53 19.25 26.28
C CYS A 268 -17.60 19.54 25.21
N ASP A 269 -18.51 20.49 25.47
CA ASP A 269 -19.52 20.89 24.48
C ASP A 269 -18.91 21.76 23.37
N ALA A 270 -17.96 22.64 23.70
CA ALA A 270 -17.19 23.41 22.72
C ALA A 270 -16.41 22.49 21.75
N ILE A 271 -15.72 21.48 22.31
CA ILE A 271 -14.96 20.50 21.53
C ILE A 271 -15.90 19.63 20.70
N ARG A 272 -16.99 19.14 21.29
CA ARG A 272 -18.00 18.35 20.57
C ARG A 272 -18.54 19.13 19.38
N LYS A 273 -18.95 20.38 19.61
CA LYS A 273 -19.48 21.26 18.57
C LYS A 273 -18.47 21.44 17.43
N PHE A 274 -17.23 21.79 17.74
CA PHE A 274 -16.20 21.93 16.72
C PHE A 274 -15.98 20.64 15.92
N LEU A 275 -15.89 19.49 16.60
CA LEU A 275 -15.62 18.21 15.93
C LEU A 275 -16.79 17.69 15.09
N GLU A 276 -18.03 17.89 15.55
CA GLU A 276 -19.24 17.38 14.90
C GLU A 276 -19.81 18.34 13.85
N GLU A 277 -19.59 19.65 13.98
CA GLU A 277 -20.12 20.65 13.05
C GLU A 277 -19.06 21.08 12.03
N ASP A 278 -17.98 21.76 12.46
CA ASP A 278 -17.01 22.39 11.55
C ASP A 278 -16.01 21.39 10.99
N PHE A 279 -15.33 20.64 11.87
CA PHE A 279 -14.30 19.68 11.48
C PHE A 279 -14.88 18.51 10.67
N TYR A 280 -16.15 18.16 10.91
CA TYR A 280 -16.85 17.16 10.11
C TYR A 280 -17.02 17.59 8.64
N GLN A 281 -17.11 18.90 8.34
CA GLN A 281 -17.22 19.41 6.97
C GLN A 281 -16.00 19.06 6.11
N LEU A 282 -14.83 18.82 6.72
CA LEU A 282 -13.64 18.37 5.98
C LEU A 282 -13.90 17.06 5.22
N HIS A 283 -14.83 16.23 5.68
CA HIS A 283 -15.22 15.02 4.94
C HIS A 283 -15.66 15.34 3.51
N ASN A 284 -16.33 16.49 3.31
CA ASN A 284 -16.79 16.93 1.99
C ASN A 284 -15.67 17.53 1.12
N LYS A 285 -14.53 17.86 1.72
CA LYS A 285 -13.34 18.41 1.02
C LYS A 285 -12.30 17.32 0.68
N VAL A 286 -12.32 16.22 1.42
CA VAL A 286 -11.53 15.04 1.09
C VAL A 286 -12.04 14.45 -0.23
N PRO A 287 -11.15 14.14 -1.19
CA PRO A 287 -11.58 13.49 -2.41
C PRO A 287 -12.28 12.14 -2.15
N ASP A 288 -13.42 11.89 -2.80
CA ASP A 288 -14.27 10.69 -2.64
C ASP A 288 -13.55 9.32 -2.79
N TYR A 289 -12.32 9.31 -3.29
CA TYR A 289 -11.50 8.10 -3.42
C TYR A 289 -10.70 7.76 -2.16
N PHE A 290 -10.61 8.67 -1.20
CA PHE A 290 -10.15 8.37 0.14
C PHE A 290 -11.35 8.20 1.06
N GLU A 291 -12.24 7.27 0.71
CA GLU A 291 -13.29 6.81 1.63
C GLU A 291 -12.68 5.99 2.78
N ASP A 292 -13.50 5.61 3.77
CA ASP A 292 -13.05 4.73 4.85
C ASP A 292 -12.41 3.45 4.27
N ARG A 293 -11.25 3.07 4.83
CA ARG A 293 -10.43 1.97 4.32
C ARG A 293 -11.16 0.64 4.35
N ASN A 294 -11.92 0.37 5.41
CA ASN A 294 -12.71 -0.85 5.51
C ASN A 294 -13.88 -0.84 4.51
N VAL A 295 -14.47 0.32 4.25
CA VAL A 295 -15.50 0.50 3.21
C VAL A 295 -14.94 0.16 1.82
N PHE A 296 -13.76 0.70 1.46
CA PHE A 296 -13.09 0.36 0.20
C PHE A 296 -12.80 -1.14 0.10
N ARG A 297 -12.21 -1.72 1.15
CA ARG A 297 -11.90 -3.16 1.23
C ARG A 297 -13.14 -4.01 0.99
N GLN A 298 -14.24 -3.70 1.70
CA GLN A 298 -15.48 -4.47 1.64
C GLN A 298 -16.20 -4.34 0.31
N LYS A 299 -16.32 -3.11 -0.21
CA LYS A 299 -17.17 -2.83 -1.37
C LYS A 299 -16.47 -3.02 -2.71
N ARG A 300 -15.16 -2.79 -2.76
CA ARG A 300 -14.40 -2.69 -4.03
C ARG A 300 -13.37 -3.81 -4.19
N MET A 301 -12.64 -4.12 -3.13
CA MET A 301 -11.40 -4.91 -3.23
C MET A 301 -11.56 -6.39 -2.90
N TYR A 302 -12.29 -6.73 -1.83
CA TYR A 302 -12.45 -8.10 -1.36
C TYR A 302 -13.56 -8.85 -2.10
N ASN A 303 -13.24 -9.26 -3.33
CA ASN A 303 -14.07 -10.14 -4.15
C ASN A 303 -13.20 -11.08 -4.99
N SER A 304 -13.84 -12.12 -5.53
CA SER A 304 -13.18 -13.17 -6.31
C SER A 304 -12.56 -12.66 -7.61
N GLU A 305 -13.15 -11.65 -8.25
CA GLU A 305 -12.67 -11.10 -9.52
C GLU A 305 -11.33 -10.37 -9.34
N VAL A 306 -11.24 -9.50 -8.33
CA VAL A 306 -10.01 -8.79 -7.97
C VAL A 306 -8.93 -9.75 -7.49
N ASP A 307 -9.27 -10.71 -6.62
CA ASP A 307 -8.34 -11.77 -6.19
C ASP A 307 -7.78 -12.56 -7.39
N GLY A 308 -8.64 -12.90 -8.35
CA GLY A 308 -8.25 -13.61 -9.57
C GLY A 308 -7.19 -12.87 -10.37
N ILE A 309 -7.37 -11.57 -10.62
CA ILE A 309 -6.39 -10.76 -11.36
C ILE A 309 -5.09 -10.61 -10.59
N LEU A 310 -5.16 -10.30 -9.30
CA LEU A 310 -3.96 -10.15 -8.49
C LEU A 310 -3.17 -11.45 -8.40
N ARG A 311 -3.85 -12.59 -8.24
CA ARG A 311 -3.22 -13.92 -8.19
C ARG A 311 -2.53 -14.27 -9.50
N GLN A 312 -3.15 -13.98 -10.64
CA GLN A 312 -2.55 -14.20 -11.96
C GLN A 312 -1.26 -13.40 -12.18
N ASN A 313 -1.14 -12.25 -11.54
CA ASN A 313 0.02 -11.35 -11.67
C ASN A 313 0.91 -11.32 -10.41
N PHE A 314 0.67 -12.22 -9.44
CA PHE A 314 1.27 -12.12 -8.10
C PHE A 314 2.80 -12.24 -8.13
N SER A 315 3.35 -13.10 -8.99
CA SER A 315 4.80 -13.27 -9.13
C SER A 315 5.51 -11.99 -9.57
N LEU A 316 4.93 -11.26 -10.53
CA LEU A 316 5.44 -9.96 -10.97
C LEU A 316 5.27 -8.90 -9.89
N LEU A 317 4.09 -8.82 -9.29
CA LEU A 317 3.82 -7.86 -8.22
C LEU A 317 4.76 -8.07 -7.03
N GLN A 318 5.03 -9.33 -6.66
CA GLN A 318 5.99 -9.69 -5.62
C GLN A 318 7.41 -9.28 -6.01
N ALA A 319 7.82 -9.51 -7.27
CA ALA A 319 9.12 -9.09 -7.75
C ALA A 319 9.30 -7.56 -7.73
N LEU A 320 8.25 -6.80 -8.09
CA LEU A 320 8.24 -5.34 -7.98
C LEU A 320 8.32 -4.89 -6.53
N PHE A 321 7.49 -5.47 -5.66
CA PHE A 321 7.54 -5.17 -4.23
C PHE A 321 8.95 -5.40 -3.68
N ASP A 322 9.55 -6.57 -3.95
CA ASP A 322 10.90 -6.88 -3.47
C ASP A 322 11.99 -5.99 -4.07
N LEU A 323 11.86 -5.56 -5.31
CA LEU A 323 12.78 -4.62 -5.96
C LEU A 323 12.77 -3.26 -5.27
N TYR A 324 11.60 -2.64 -5.14
CA TYR A 324 11.49 -1.28 -4.60
C TYR A 324 11.57 -1.25 -3.07
N LYS A 325 11.32 -2.38 -2.39
CA LYS A 325 11.58 -2.54 -0.97
C LYS A 325 13.07 -2.44 -0.63
N LEU A 326 13.94 -2.78 -1.57
CA LEU A 326 15.38 -2.64 -1.43
C LEU A 326 15.90 -1.25 -1.84
N HIS A 327 15.02 -0.36 -2.27
CA HIS A 327 15.38 1.02 -2.57
C HIS A 327 15.98 1.67 -1.32
N ASN A 328 17.17 2.26 -1.44
CA ASN A 328 17.98 2.82 -0.36
C ASN A 328 18.47 1.83 0.71
N HIS A 329 18.27 0.52 0.54
CA HIS A 329 18.87 -0.47 1.44
C HIS A 329 20.32 -0.73 1.05
N PRO A 330 21.27 -0.63 2.00
CA PRO A 330 22.67 -0.89 1.72
C PRO A 330 22.85 -2.36 1.29
N PRO A 331 23.60 -2.63 0.20
CA PRO A 331 23.73 -3.97 -0.37
C PRO A 331 24.38 -5.00 0.57
N LYS A 332 24.95 -4.56 1.70
CA LYS A 332 25.60 -5.40 2.71
C LYS A 332 24.71 -5.75 3.91
N SER A 333 23.44 -5.33 3.94
CA SER A 333 22.53 -5.71 5.03
C SER A 333 22.24 -7.21 5.00
N ARG A 334 22.46 -7.90 6.13
CA ARG A 334 22.18 -9.34 6.26
C ARG A 334 20.69 -9.67 6.29
N THR A 335 19.85 -8.70 6.69
CA THR A 335 18.40 -8.87 6.80
C THR A 335 17.70 -8.17 5.64
N ARG A 336 16.92 -8.93 4.87
CA ARG A 336 16.04 -8.35 3.86
C ARG A 336 14.91 -7.60 4.57
N PRO A 337 14.64 -6.33 4.23
CA PRO A 337 13.52 -5.58 4.79
C PRO A 337 12.20 -6.33 4.59
N LYS A 338 11.26 -6.18 5.52
CA LYS A 338 9.90 -6.71 5.39
C LYS A 338 8.96 -5.72 4.69
N TYR A 339 9.25 -4.42 4.81
CA TYR A 339 8.34 -3.34 4.46
C TYR A 339 8.86 -2.49 3.30
N LEU A 340 7.99 -2.17 2.35
CA LEU A 340 8.24 -1.17 1.32
C LEU A 340 8.06 0.22 1.91
N GLN A 341 9.15 0.98 2.03
CA GLN A 341 9.13 2.35 2.53
C GLN A 341 8.56 3.32 1.49
N ILE A 342 8.07 4.47 1.94
CA ILE A 342 7.45 5.47 1.05
C ILE A 342 8.39 5.94 -0.07
N ALA A 343 9.70 6.04 0.20
CA ALA A 343 10.68 6.40 -0.82
C ALA A 343 10.71 5.38 -1.98
N GLY A 344 10.67 4.07 -1.66
CA GLY A 344 10.61 3.02 -2.68
C GLY A 344 9.29 3.03 -3.45
N TRP A 345 8.18 3.34 -2.79
CA TRP A 345 6.88 3.53 -3.45
C TRP A 345 6.88 4.71 -4.41
N MET A 346 7.39 5.86 -3.98
CA MET A 346 7.50 7.06 -4.84
C MET A 346 8.43 6.82 -6.02
N GLN A 347 9.53 6.08 -5.81
CA GLN A 347 10.44 5.68 -6.87
C GLN A 347 9.74 4.78 -7.89
N LEU A 348 8.98 3.76 -7.44
CA LEU A 348 8.19 2.90 -8.33
C LEU A 348 7.29 3.73 -9.25
N LEU A 349 6.49 4.63 -8.67
CA LEU A 349 5.55 5.44 -9.46
C LEU A 349 6.24 6.43 -10.40
N THR A 350 7.41 6.93 -10.02
CA THR A 350 8.26 7.76 -10.88
C THR A 350 8.82 6.94 -12.05
N ASP A 351 9.25 5.71 -11.79
CA ASP A 351 9.82 4.83 -12.80
C ASP A 351 8.81 4.26 -13.77
N VAL A 352 7.53 4.25 -13.40
CA VAL A 352 6.46 3.85 -14.31
C VAL A 352 5.73 5.03 -14.95
N ASP A 353 6.26 6.25 -14.76
CA ASP A 353 5.68 7.51 -15.26
C ASP A 353 4.21 7.67 -14.87
N MET A 354 3.86 7.20 -13.66
CA MET A 354 2.52 7.32 -13.11
C MET A 354 2.30 8.65 -12.40
N ILE A 355 3.36 9.30 -11.89
CA ILE A 355 3.24 10.62 -11.27
C ILE A 355 3.05 11.69 -12.35
N ASP A 356 1.88 12.30 -12.37
CA ASP A 356 1.52 13.34 -13.34
C ASP A 356 0.55 14.37 -12.73
N SER A 357 -0.16 15.14 -13.57
CA SER A 357 -1.13 16.14 -13.11
C SER A 357 -2.36 15.55 -12.41
N LYS A 358 -2.63 14.24 -12.58
CA LYS A 358 -3.75 13.51 -11.96
C LYS A 358 -3.33 12.74 -10.75
N VAL A 359 -2.26 11.96 -10.85
CA VAL A 359 -1.65 11.29 -9.70
C VAL A 359 -0.50 12.18 -9.26
N THR A 360 -0.86 13.22 -8.51
CA THR A 360 0.14 14.10 -7.92
C THR A 360 0.97 13.34 -6.90
N PRO A 361 2.18 13.83 -6.56
CA PRO A 361 2.98 13.23 -5.48
C PRO A 361 2.22 13.14 -4.15
N GLU A 362 1.33 14.11 -3.88
CA GLU A 362 0.44 14.09 -2.71
C GLU A 362 -0.52 12.90 -2.77
N ILE A 363 -1.24 12.71 -3.88
CA ILE A 363 -2.17 11.58 -4.05
C ILE A 363 -1.44 10.25 -3.90
N ALA A 364 -0.24 10.12 -4.46
CA ALA A 364 0.58 8.93 -4.33
C ALA A 364 0.94 8.62 -2.87
N ARG A 365 1.30 9.63 -2.06
CA ARG A 365 1.57 9.46 -0.63
C ARG A 365 0.30 9.15 0.17
N THR A 366 -0.82 9.80 -0.17
CA THR A 366 -2.11 9.53 0.49
C THR A 366 -2.58 8.11 0.21
N VAL A 367 -2.40 7.59 -1.03
CA VAL A 367 -2.68 6.18 -1.34
C VAL A 367 -1.84 5.25 -0.49
N PHE A 368 -0.54 5.52 -0.38
CA PHE A 368 0.37 4.73 0.44
C PHE A 368 -0.19 4.59 1.87
N LYS A 369 -0.49 5.72 2.52
CA LYS A 369 -1.00 5.71 3.90
C LYS A 369 -2.41 5.11 4.01
N SER A 370 -3.28 5.39 3.04
CA SER A 370 -4.65 4.85 3.02
C SER A 370 -4.69 3.33 2.86
N SER A 371 -3.63 2.73 2.33
CA SER A 371 -3.59 1.28 2.10
C SER A 371 -3.14 0.49 3.33
N GLN A 372 -2.62 1.16 4.36
CA GLN A 372 -2.17 0.53 5.60
C GLN A 372 -3.36 0.18 6.50
N MET A 373 -3.22 -0.91 7.25
CA MET A 373 -4.04 -1.22 8.43
C MET A 373 -3.63 -0.30 9.59
N LEU A 374 -4.48 -0.15 10.59
CA LEU A 374 -4.12 0.51 11.85
C LEU A 374 -2.99 -0.23 12.56
N VAL A 375 -2.06 0.53 13.14
CA VAL A 375 -0.89 0.03 13.86
C VAL A 375 -0.99 0.48 15.32
N ILE A 376 -1.05 -0.49 16.24
CA ILE A 376 -1.18 -0.23 17.69
C ILE A 376 0.08 0.36 18.27
N ASN A 377 1.27 0.08 17.71
CA ASN A 377 2.53 0.62 18.21
C ASN A 377 3.29 1.44 17.15
N GLU A 378 3.25 2.77 17.27
CA GLU A 378 3.84 3.70 16.32
C GLU A 378 5.36 3.73 16.42
N SER A 379 5.92 3.30 17.56
CA SER A 379 7.39 3.23 17.71
C SER A 379 8.03 2.13 16.87
N ASP A 380 7.24 1.22 16.30
CA ASP A 380 7.68 0.32 15.22
C ASP A 380 7.69 1.10 13.89
N ILE A 381 8.64 2.04 13.76
CA ILE A 381 8.78 2.94 12.60
C ILE A 381 8.73 2.18 11.27
N PRO A 382 9.47 1.06 11.08
CA PRO A 382 9.41 0.33 9.82
C PRO A 382 8.01 -0.14 9.43
N ARG A 383 7.17 -0.47 10.41
CA ARG A 383 5.79 -0.90 10.22
C ARG A 383 4.84 0.28 10.03
N THR A 384 4.96 1.31 10.87
CA THR A 384 4.17 2.55 10.77
C THR A 384 4.39 3.23 9.42
N ASN A 385 5.63 3.25 8.93
CA ASN A 385 6.04 4.00 7.74
C ASN A 385 6.20 3.13 6.49
N GLY A 386 5.76 1.86 6.54
CA GLY A 386 6.01 0.88 5.50
C GLY A 386 4.77 0.08 5.10
N LEU A 387 4.75 -0.38 3.84
CA LEU A 387 3.74 -1.31 3.33
C LEU A 387 4.23 -2.75 3.43
N MET A 388 3.39 -3.65 3.93
CA MET A 388 3.58 -5.09 3.69
C MET A 388 3.01 -5.46 2.33
N MET A 389 3.28 -6.70 1.88
CA MET A 389 2.81 -7.15 0.56
C MET A 389 1.29 -6.98 0.36
N PRO A 390 0.39 -7.34 1.33
CA PRO A 390 -1.03 -7.05 1.17
C PRO A 390 -1.34 -5.56 1.03
N ASP A 391 -0.65 -4.70 1.77
CA ASP A 391 -0.89 -3.25 1.73
C ASP A 391 -0.39 -2.64 0.41
N PHE A 392 0.68 -3.19 -0.16
CA PHE A 392 1.13 -2.87 -1.51
C PHE A 392 0.10 -3.26 -2.57
N LEU A 393 -0.51 -4.45 -2.47
CA LEU A 393 -1.59 -4.85 -3.37
C LEU A 393 -2.83 -3.94 -3.25
N GLU A 394 -3.15 -3.50 -2.03
CA GLU A 394 -4.21 -2.51 -1.79
C GLU A 394 -3.85 -1.15 -2.40
N ALA A 395 -2.61 -0.68 -2.26
CA ALA A 395 -2.15 0.57 -2.86
C ALA A 395 -2.23 0.57 -4.39
N ILE A 396 -1.83 -0.53 -5.01
CA ILE A 396 -1.98 -0.76 -6.45
C ILE A 396 -3.46 -0.76 -6.87
N SER A 397 -4.31 -1.42 -6.09
CA SER A 397 -5.75 -1.47 -6.33
C SER A 397 -6.42 -0.11 -6.17
N LEU A 398 -6.01 0.68 -5.16
CA LEU A 398 -6.54 2.01 -4.91
C LEU A 398 -6.11 3.00 -5.99
N LEU A 399 -4.86 2.95 -6.48
CA LEU A 399 -4.45 3.74 -7.65
C LEU A 399 -5.27 3.39 -8.89
N ALA A 400 -5.50 2.10 -9.14
CA ALA A 400 -6.33 1.67 -10.26
C ALA A 400 -7.77 2.18 -10.13
N ASP A 401 -8.31 2.29 -8.91
CA ASP A 401 -9.64 2.83 -8.65
C ASP A 401 -9.73 4.35 -8.88
N ILE A 402 -8.67 5.09 -8.52
CA ILE A 402 -8.52 6.52 -8.77
C ILE A 402 -8.44 6.82 -10.27
N LEU A 403 -7.72 5.99 -11.02
CA LEU A 403 -7.50 6.15 -12.45
C LEU A 403 -8.69 5.59 -13.26
N TYR A 404 -9.18 6.37 -14.23
CA TYR A 404 -10.38 6.00 -14.98
C TYR A 404 -10.07 5.30 -16.31
N PHE A 405 -9.63 4.05 -16.30
CA PHE A 405 -9.28 3.35 -17.55
C PHE A 405 -10.49 3.15 -18.49
N PRO A 406 -10.36 3.37 -19.82
CA PRO A 406 -11.36 3.03 -20.81
C PRO A 406 -11.70 1.54 -20.77
N ALA A 407 -12.98 1.22 -20.89
CA ALA A 407 -13.42 -0.17 -20.92
C ALA A 407 -13.06 -0.80 -22.27
N PHE A 408 -13.00 -2.13 -22.34
CA PHE A 408 -12.73 -2.84 -23.59
C PHE A 408 -13.72 -2.47 -24.70
N GLU A 409 -14.99 -2.24 -24.37
CA GLU A 409 -15.99 -1.81 -25.35
C GLU A 409 -15.72 -0.40 -25.89
N GLU A 410 -15.14 0.49 -25.06
CA GLU A 410 -14.73 1.83 -25.48
C GLU A 410 -13.48 1.77 -26.36
N LEU A 411 -12.49 0.96 -25.96
CA LEU A 411 -11.28 0.72 -26.76
C LEU A 411 -11.63 0.12 -28.12
N ALA A 412 -12.55 -0.85 -28.17
CA ALA A 412 -13.02 -1.47 -29.40
C ALA A 412 -13.73 -0.45 -30.32
N LYS A 413 -14.54 0.46 -29.77
CA LYS A 413 -15.15 1.57 -30.54
C LYS A 413 -14.09 2.51 -31.12
N LEU A 414 -13.01 2.72 -30.36
CA LEU A 414 -11.85 3.50 -30.79
C LEU A 414 -10.90 2.70 -31.73
N LYS A 415 -11.22 1.45 -32.04
CA LYS A 415 -10.44 0.52 -32.90
C LYS A 415 -9.10 0.07 -32.31
N TYR A 416 -8.97 0.10 -30.99
CA TYR A 416 -7.81 -0.45 -30.28
C TYR A 416 -8.09 -1.86 -29.78
N VAL A 417 -7.05 -2.71 -29.82
CA VAL A 417 -7.14 -4.12 -29.43
C VAL A 417 -7.03 -4.28 -27.91
N ASN A 418 -6.21 -3.44 -27.29
CA ASN A 418 -5.97 -3.41 -25.85
C ASN A 418 -5.66 -1.98 -25.39
N PHE A 419 -5.62 -1.79 -24.07
CA PHE A 419 -5.36 -0.48 -23.49
C PHE A 419 -3.96 0.02 -23.86
N PHE A 420 -2.96 -0.87 -23.90
CA PHE A 420 -1.59 -0.50 -24.22
C PHE A 420 -1.44 0.13 -25.61
N SER A 421 -1.98 -0.49 -26.66
CA SER A 421 -1.93 0.04 -28.04
C SER A 421 -2.52 1.45 -28.13
N TRP A 422 -3.58 1.69 -27.36
CA TRP A 422 -4.22 2.98 -27.24
C TRP A 422 -3.37 3.99 -26.48
N TYR A 423 -2.76 3.58 -25.35
CA TYR A 423 -1.89 4.42 -24.54
C TYR A 423 -0.64 4.86 -25.30
N GLN A 424 -0.01 3.94 -26.03
CA GLN A 424 1.17 4.24 -26.84
C GLN A 424 0.86 5.27 -27.93
N GLU A 425 -0.27 5.11 -28.65
CA GLU A 425 -0.66 6.11 -29.65
C GLU A 425 -0.94 7.48 -29.01
N CYS A 426 -1.54 7.51 -27.81
CA CYS A 426 -1.72 8.76 -27.06
C CYS A 426 -0.39 9.45 -26.68
N LEU A 427 0.67 8.68 -26.44
CA LEU A 427 2.00 9.23 -26.15
C LEU A 427 2.71 9.72 -27.41
N GLU A 428 2.60 8.97 -28.51
CA GLU A 428 3.29 9.25 -29.78
C GLU A 428 2.62 10.37 -30.58
N ASN A 429 1.31 10.57 -30.41
CA ASN A 429 0.54 11.53 -31.19
C ASN A 429 -0.04 12.66 -30.31
N PRO A 430 0.70 13.77 -30.11
CA PRO A 430 0.25 14.90 -29.30
C PRO A 430 -0.95 15.65 -29.89
N LEU A 431 -1.36 15.33 -31.12
CA LEU A 431 -2.56 15.88 -31.77
C LEU A 431 -3.84 15.10 -31.41
N ILE A 432 -3.72 13.96 -30.72
CA ILE A 432 -4.89 13.24 -30.21
C ILE A 432 -5.59 14.14 -29.18
N PRO A 433 -6.83 14.55 -29.43
CA PRO A 433 -7.44 15.59 -28.63
C PRO A 433 -7.64 15.11 -27.17
N PRO A 434 -7.52 16.00 -26.15
CA PRO A 434 -7.46 15.62 -24.73
C PRO A 434 -8.62 14.76 -24.20
N HIS A 435 -9.75 14.72 -24.90
CA HIS A 435 -10.88 13.84 -24.59
C HIS A 435 -10.59 12.35 -24.89
N HIS A 436 -9.60 12.06 -25.73
CA HIS A 436 -9.01 10.72 -25.89
C HIS A 436 -7.95 10.42 -24.82
N LEU A 437 -7.57 11.35 -23.94
CA LEU A 437 -6.88 11.03 -22.68
C LEU A 437 -7.89 10.93 -21.54
N ALA A 438 -9.10 10.44 -21.84
CA ALA A 438 -10.24 10.39 -20.93
C ALA A 438 -9.93 9.82 -19.54
N TRP A 439 -8.99 8.88 -19.39
CA TRP A 439 -8.63 8.37 -18.07
C TRP A 439 -7.81 9.36 -17.24
N LYS A 440 -6.96 10.16 -17.89
CA LYS A 440 -6.27 11.30 -17.29
C LYS A 440 -7.13 12.56 -17.22
N THR A 441 -8.33 12.62 -17.78
CA THR A 441 -9.16 13.84 -17.75
C THR A 441 -10.52 13.65 -17.08
N LYS A 442 -11.20 12.53 -17.27
CA LYS A 442 -12.47 12.20 -16.59
C LYS A 442 -12.26 12.02 -15.09
N LYS A 443 -13.12 12.69 -14.31
CA LYS A 443 -13.18 12.48 -12.86
C LYS A 443 -13.80 11.12 -12.58
N ARG A 444 -13.31 10.45 -11.54
CA ARG A 444 -13.96 9.28 -10.95
C ARG A 444 -15.41 9.65 -10.59
N PRO A 445 -16.41 8.84 -10.95
CA PRO A 445 -17.79 9.11 -10.56
C PRO A 445 -17.94 9.10 -9.03
N ALA A 446 -18.53 10.16 -8.47
CA ALA A 446 -18.81 10.27 -7.04
C ALA A 446 -19.76 9.15 -6.59
N VAL A 447 -20.83 8.93 -7.35
CA VAL A 447 -21.87 7.91 -7.07
C VAL A 447 -21.35 6.51 -7.35
N GLU A 448 -21.35 5.66 -6.32
CA GLU A 448 -20.84 4.28 -6.36
C GLU A 448 -21.44 3.43 -7.49
N LYS A 449 -22.75 3.52 -7.72
CA LYS A 449 -23.46 2.77 -8.77
C LYS A 449 -22.96 3.10 -10.19
N ASN A 450 -22.34 4.26 -10.37
CA ASN A 450 -21.81 4.70 -11.64
C ASN A 450 -20.32 4.36 -11.79
N ARG A 451 -19.68 3.82 -10.74
CA ARG A 451 -18.26 3.40 -10.77
C ARG A 451 -18.15 2.08 -11.54
N ARG A 452 -17.06 1.93 -12.27
CA ARG A 452 -16.74 0.66 -12.96
C ARG A 452 -16.33 -0.40 -11.95
N PRO A 453 -16.51 -1.69 -12.24
CA PRO A 453 -15.92 -2.76 -11.43
C PRO A 453 -14.41 -2.58 -11.32
N LEU A 454 -13.86 -2.70 -10.11
CA LEU A 454 -12.43 -2.48 -9.86
C LEU A 454 -11.56 -3.43 -10.69
N VAL A 455 -12.00 -4.67 -10.88
CA VAL A 455 -11.32 -5.68 -11.72
C VAL A 455 -10.98 -5.15 -13.11
N GLN A 456 -11.86 -4.38 -13.75
CA GLN A 456 -11.63 -3.86 -15.11
C GLN A 456 -10.59 -2.75 -15.12
N GLN A 457 -10.59 -1.89 -14.09
CA GLN A 457 -9.61 -0.82 -13.96
C GLN A 457 -8.23 -1.38 -13.60
N LEU A 458 -8.20 -2.38 -12.71
CA LEU A 458 -6.99 -3.01 -12.22
C LEU A 458 -6.25 -3.77 -13.34
N ASP A 459 -6.96 -4.50 -14.20
CA ASP A 459 -6.33 -5.20 -15.33
C ASP A 459 -5.58 -4.24 -16.25
N GLY A 460 -6.25 -3.16 -16.66
CA GLY A 460 -5.65 -2.11 -17.50
C GLY A 460 -4.48 -1.41 -16.80
N PHE A 461 -4.62 -1.11 -15.51
CA PHE A 461 -3.54 -0.52 -14.71
C PHE A 461 -2.30 -1.41 -14.68
N LEU A 462 -2.47 -2.71 -14.42
CA LEU A 462 -1.36 -3.66 -14.36
C LEU A 462 -0.67 -3.83 -15.72
N GLU A 463 -1.42 -3.82 -16.83
CA GLU A 463 -0.85 -3.86 -18.18
C GLU A 463 0.12 -2.68 -18.39
N ILE A 464 -0.29 -1.46 -18.03
CA ILE A 464 0.56 -0.26 -18.14
C ILE A 464 1.76 -0.37 -17.20
N LEU A 465 1.51 -0.73 -15.94
CA LEU A 465 2.55 -0.82 -14.92
C LEU A 465 3.68 -1.72 -15.40
N PHE A 466 3.36 -2.92 -15.88
CA PHE A 466 4.39 -3.87 -16.33
C PHE A 466 5.07 -3.45 -17.62
N GLN A 467 4.32 -2.85 -18.57
CA GLN A 467 4.90 -2.37 -19.82
C GLN A 467 5.84 -1.17 -19.61
N SER A 468 5.48 -0.22 -18.75
CA SER A 468 6.35 0.92 -18.42
C SER A 468 7.68 0.43 -17.83
N ILE A 469 7.63 -0.57 -16.95
CA ILE A 469 8.84 -1.16 -16.33
C ILE A 469 9.68 -1.86 -17.38
N TRP A 470 9.06 -2.64 -18.26
CA TRP A 470 9.76 -3.28 -19.36
C TRP A 470 10.42 -2.28 -20.31
N PHE A 471 9.69 -1.25 -20.74
CA PHE A 471 10.20 -0.27 -21.67
C PHE A 471 11.46 0.41 -21.13
N ARG A 472 11.45 0.82 -19.85
CA ARG A 472 12.62 1.38 -19.17
C ARG A 472 13.77 0.37 -19.05
N TYR A 473 13.47 -0.89 -18.80
CA TYR A 473 14.47 -1.95 -18.76
C TYR A 473 15.17 -2.10 -20.12
N GLU A 474 14.40 -2.20 -21.20
CA GLU A 474 14.92 -2.41 -22.56
C GLU A 474 15.76 -1.22 -23.05
N HIS A 475 15.34 0.01 -22.72
CA HIS A 475 15.99 1.24 -23.18
C HIS A 475 17.14 1.72 -22.27
N LYS A 476 17.58 0.88 -21.32
CA LYS A 476 18.79 1.08 -20.48
C LYS A 476 18.93 2.48 -19.88
N THR A 477 17.84 3.11 -19.48
CA THR A 477 17.90 4.45 -18.84
C THR A 477 18.33 4.40 -17.37
N GLY A 478 18.56 3.22 -16.79
CA GLY A 478 19.35 3.06 -15.56
C GLY A 478 18.78 2.07 -14.53
N VAL A 479 19.70 1.51 -13.73
CA VAL A 479 19.55 0.92 -12.38
C VAL A 479 18.95 -0.51 -12.23
N TYR A 480 18.33 -1.12 -13.23
CA TYR A 480 17.74 -2.46 -13.05
C TYR A 480 18.69 -3.61 -13.46
N THR A 481 19.47 -4.14 -12.51
CA THR A 481 20.37 -5.30 -12.73
C THR A 481 19.85 -6.61 -12.10
N ASN A 482 18.55 -6.73 -11.86
CA ASN A 482 17.98 -7.95 -11.30
C ASN A 482 17.59 -8.94 -12.40
N ALA A 483 18.48 -9.88 -12.73
CA ALA A 483 18.25 -10.93 -13.72
C ALA A 483 16.97 -11.76 -13.47
N ALA A 484 16.53 -11.91 -12.21
CA ALA A 484 15.28 -12.60 -11.90
C ALA A 484 14.04 -11.78 -12.30
N LEU A 485 14.11 -10.45 -12.23
CA LEU A 485 13.04 -9.58 -12.72
C LEU A 485 13.02 -9.59 -14.26
N GLU A 486 14.18 -9.64 -14.90
CA GLU A 486 14.30 -9.79 -16.35
C GLU A 486 13.61 -11.06 -16.85
N ASP A 487 13.88 -12.21 -16.25
CA ASP A 487 13.27 -13.49 -16.68
C ASP A 487 11.75 -13.49 -16.50
N VAL A 488 11.26 -12.93 -15.39
CA VAL A 488 9.82 -12.87 -15.10
C VAL A 488 9.10 -11.88 -16.01
N ILE A 489 9.69 -10.70 -16.27
CA ILE A 489 9.11 -9.72 -17.19
C ILE A 489 9.14 -10.26 -18.63
N LYS A 490 10.27 -10.82 -19.09
CA LYS A 490 10.37 -11.48 -20.42
C LYS A 490 9.31 -12.55 -20.60
N ALA A 491 9.17 -13.45 -19.62
CA ALA A 491 8.18 -14.52 -19.69
C ALA A 491 6.75 -13.99 -19.78
N ARG A 492 6.43 -12.89 -19.07
CA ARG A 492 5.09 -12.27 -19.16
C ARG A 492 4.86 -11.57 -20.49
N ILE A 493 5.85 -10.86 -21.01
CA ILE A 493 5.73 -10.17 -22.29
C ILE A 493 5.59 -11.17 -23.41
N ASP A 494 6.32 -12.28 -23.38
CA ASP A 494 6.12 -13.37 -24.32
C ASP A 494 4.68 -13.90 -24.29
N VAL A 495 4.05 -13.97 -23.12
CA VAL A 495 2.63 -14.33 -22.99
C VAL A 495 1.72 -13.25 -23.58
N ILE A 496 1.96 -11.97 -23.29
CA ILE A 496 1.18 -10.84 -23.81
C ILE A 496 1.31 -10.75 -25.34
N GLU A 497 2.53 -10.84 -25.89
CA GLU A 497 2.77 -10.83 -27.33
C GLU A 497 2.11 -12.01 -28.04
N LYS A 498 2.16 -13.22 -27.45
CA LYS A 498 1.44 -14.39 -27.98
C LYS A 498 -0.07 -14.13 -27.99
N GLN A 499 -0.60 -13.46 -26.96
CA GLN A 499 -2.00 -13.05 -26.89
C GLN A 499 -2.34 -12.05 -28.02
N ILE A 500 -1.50 -11.04 -28.24
CA ILE A 500 -1.67 -10.01 -29.28
C ILE A 500 -1.63 -10.64 -30.68
N ARG A 501 -0.61 -11.46 -30.99
CA ARG A 501 -0.48 -12.13 -32.30
C ARG A 501 -1.68 -13.02 -32.59
N LYS A 502 -2.17 -13.76 -31.59
CA LYS A 502 -3.37 -14.61 -31.72
C LYS A 502 -4.63 -13.77 -31.98
N ASN A 503 -4.79 -12.65 -31.30
CA ASN A 503 -5.92 -11.73 -31.51
C ASN A 503 -5.90 -11.08 -32.89
N GLN A 504 -4.73 -10.63 -33.36
CA GLN A 504 -4.56 -10.08 -34.72
C GLN A 504 -4.86 -11.14 -35.80
N GLN A 505 -4.39 -12.37 -35.63
CA GLN A 505 -4.70 -13.46 -36.57
C GLN A 505 -6.20 -13.75 -36.64
N SER A 506 -6.91 -13.72 -35.50
CA SER A 506 -8.36 -13.97 -35.45
C SER A 506 -9.20 -12.83 -36.05
N SER A 507 -8.75 -11.57 -35.98
CA SER A 507 -9.46 -10.45 -36.61
C SER A 507 -9.29 -10.47 -38.14
N VAL A 508 -8.11 -10.89 -38.62
CA VAL A 508 -7.84 -11.08 -40.05
C VAL A 508 -8.67 -12.25 -40.62
N THR A 509 -8.82 -13.35 -39.90
CA THR A 509 -9.67 -14.48 -40.38
C THR A 509 -11.15 -14.10 -40.43
N THR A 510 -11.62 -13.26 -39.51
CA THR A 510 -13.02 -12.79 -39.48
C THR A 510 -13.31 -11.78 -40.60
N ARG A 511 -12.31 -10.98 -41.02
CA ARG A 511 -12.41 -10.07 -42.18
C ARG A 511 -12.30 -10.76 -43.54
N ILE A 512 -11.75 -11.97 -43.61
CA ILE A 512 -11.68 -12.77 -44.85
C ILE A 512 -12.94 -13.64 -45.02
N ALA A 513 -13.66 -13.91 -43.93
CA ALA A 513 -14.85 -14.77 -43.90
C ALA A 513 -16.19 -14.02 -43.96
N GLY A 514 -16.19 -12.69 -43.96
CA GLY A 514 -17.37 -11.84 -44.20
C GLY A 514 -17.10 -10.91 -45.37
#